data_AF-A0A3M1IZC8-F1
#
_entry.id   AF-A0A3M1IZC8-F1
#
_cell.length_a   1.000
_cell.length_b   1.000
_cell.length_c   1.000
_cell.angle_alpha   90.00
_cell.angle_beta   90.00
_cell.angle_gamma   90.00
#
_symmetry.space_group_name_H-M   'P 1'
#
loop_
_entity.id
_entity.type
_entity.pdbx_description
1 polymer ?
#
loop_
_entity_poly.entity_id
_entity_poly.type
_entity_poly.pdbx_seq_one_letter_code
_entity_poly.pdbx_strand_id
1 'polypeptide(L)'
;MKMRKHILMNSVAIPAIAAFFAVAAPLPLLAKESGTGARGLRLAQSSGSTAPGHHKVTKGDQKYPGSASRIKQRPRPQAQAVAQLESEAIKPPSDPVARKAFNVLEKHCARCHQAGRLVNRTKPDKDFGNVLKLDEIARNTSLVLPGNPDASPLFTQIVNRQMPYDVYRQNSGGAEPTAEELDALRNWIESLRGADQTVAAVCGARKPVDLATLTSMIAADVDKAAADRRAGLRYVTLSHLYNSCADAAEMAAYRQAVVKLLNALSRKQGAVAVETVGAEAGILRFHLDDLGWSAAEWNRILAAYPYAMGPRGESAAALRERTGTPLPWIRGDWLAYTASRAPLYHELAQRPAGSESLKEQLDSGGQTISALNARL
;
A
#
# COMPACT_ATOMS: atom_id res chain seq x y z
N MET A 1 30.17 -61.53 -35.93
CA MET A 1 30.95 -60.29 -36.12
C MET A 1 30.65 -59.36 -34.93
N LYS A 2 31.66 -58.98 -34.13
CA LYS A 2 31.79 -57.86 -33.14
C LYS A 2 30.53 -57.37 -32.40
N MET A 3 30.49 -57.02 -31.11
CA MET A 3 31.40 -56.89 -29.97
C MET A 3 30.51 -56.39 -28.80
N ARG A 4 30.82 -56.80 -27.55
CA ARG A 4 30.82 -56.00 -26.28
C ARG A 4 29.62 -55.05 -25.98
N LYS A 5 29.07 -54.99 -24.76
CA LYS A 5 29.75 -54.49 -23.55
C LYS A 5 28.86 -54.69 -22.31
N HIS A 6 29.45 -55.19 -21.23
CA HIS A 6 28.92 -55.11 -19.86
C HIS A 6 28.81 -53.65 -19.41
N ILE A 7 27.76 -53.31 -18.66
CA ILE A 7 27.66 -52.09 -17.86
C ILE A 7 27.45 -52.52 -16.40
N LEU A 8 28.38 -52.06 -15.55
CA LEU A 8 28.38 -52.24 -14.10
C LEU A 8 27.28 -51.41 -13.44
N MET A 9 26.63 -52.01 -12.44
CA MET A 9 25.83 -51.33 -11.42
C MET A 9 26.77 -50.57 -10.47
N ASN A 10 26.50 -49.29 -10.26
CA ASN A 10 27.13 -48.49 -9.20
C ASN A 10 26.03 -48.02 -8.24
N SER A 11 25.91 -48.72 -7.11
CA SER A 11 25.10 -48.31 -5.97
C SER A 11 25.85 -47.27 -5.15
N VAL A 12 25.27 -46.09 -4.95
CA VAL A 12 25.75 -45.10 -3.99
C VAL A 12 24.69 -44.95 -2.90
N ALA A 13 25.07 -45.32 -1.68
CA ALA A 13 24.28 -45.16 -0.46
C ALA A 13 24.34 -43.70 0.02
N ILE A 14 23.19 -43.17 0.44
CA ILE A 14 23.06 -41.85 1.07
C ILE A 14 22.89 -42.07 2.58
N PRO A 15 23.71 -41.47 3.47
CA PRO A 15 23.50 -41.56 4.91
C PRO A 15 22.49 -40.52 5.38
N ALA A 16 21.52 -40.96 6.18
CA ALA A 16 20.57 -40.10 6.89
C ALA A 16 21.26 -39.44 8.10
N ILE A 17 21.27 -38.11 8.13
CA ILE A 17 21.71 -37.32 9.30
C ILE A 17 20.46 -36.91 10.07
N ALA A 18 20.35 -37.43 11.30
CA ALA A 18 19.34 -37.05 12.28
C ALA A 18 19.69 -35.71 12.93
N ALA A 19 18.78 -34.74 12.88
CA ALA A 19 18.91 -33.46 13.58
C ALA A 19 18.14 -33.52 14.93
N PHE A 20 18.88 -33.46 16.03
CA PHE A 20 18.36 -33.23 17.38
C PHE A 20 17.92 -31.76 17.52
N PHE A 21 16.65 -31.53 17.84
CA PHE A 21 16.15 -30.23 18.30
C PHE A 21 16.24 -30.17 19.83
N ALA A 22 17.14 -29.32 20.35
CA ALA A 22 17.14 -28.89 21.74
C ALA A 22 16.37 -27.56 21.84
N VAL A 23 15.23 -27.59 22.54
CA VAL A 23 14.40 -26.42 22.86
C VAL A 23 14.92 -25.81 24.16
N ALA A 24 15.43 -24.58 24.10
CA ALA A 24 15.76 -23.79 25.28
C ALA A 24 14.60 -22.81 25.58
N ALA A 25 13.98 -22.95 26.75
CA ALA A 25 12.97 -22.02 27.26
C ALA A 25 13.64 -20.89 28.07
N PRO A 26 13.15 -19.63 28.00
CA PRO A 26 13.63 -18.56 28.87
C PRO A 26 12.85 -18.47 30.18
N LEU A 27 13.58 -18.26 31.28
CA LEU A 27 13.07 -17.95 32.63
C LEU A 27 12.38 -16.56 32.69
N PRO A 28 11.43 -16.35 33.62
CA PRO A 28 10.78 -15.05 33.83
C PRO A 28 11.60 -14.13 34.75
N LEU A 29 11.67 -12.84 34.41
CA LEU A 29 12.17 -11.76 35.28
C LEU A 29 11.09 -11.34 36.29
N LEU A 30 11.47 -11.29 37.57
CA LEU A 30 10.74 -10.64 38.65
C LEU A 30 10.71 -9.12 38.48
N ALA A 31 9.53 -8.51 38.59
CA ALA A 31 9.35 -7.09 38.87
C ALA A 31 9.08 -6.90 40.38
N LYS A 32 9.82 -5.99 41.00
CA LYS A 32 9.65 -5.58 42.41
C LYS A 32 9.10 -4.16 42.43
N GLU A 33 7.96 -3.99 43.08
CA GLU A 33 7.38 -2.70 43.43
C GLU A 33 8.18 -1.99 44.52
N SER A 34 8.22 -0.65 44.46
CA SER A 34 8.27 0.21 45.66
C SER A 34 7.84 1.62 45.31
N GLY A 35 6.79 2.11 45.97
CA GLY A 35 6.21 3.44 45.79
C GLY A 35 6.80 4.53 46.69
N THR A 36 5.91 5.47 47.07
CA THR A 36 6.09 6.73 47.84
C THR A 36 6.51 7.93 46.99
N GLY A 37 5.92 9.12 47.08
CA GLY A 37 4.86 9.68 47.92
C GLY A 37 4.95 11.21 47.95
N ALA A 38 3.84 11.87 48.31
CA ALA A 38 3.70 13.27 48.78
C ALA A 38 3.83 14.42 47.76
N ARG A 39 3.23 15.61 47.92
CA ARG A 39 2.00 16.17 48.56
C ARG A 39 2.16 17.71 48.42
N GLY A 40 1.08 18.45 48.14
CA GLY A 40 0.99 19.92 48.34
C GLY A 40 1.42 20.78 47.14
N LEU A 41 0.83 21.93 46.81
CA LEU A 41 0.03 22.87 47.58
C LEU A 41 -0.85 23.76 46.65
N ARG A 42 -2.08 24.04 47.12
CA ARG A 42 -2.94 25.25 47.01
C ARG A 42 -2.55 26.39 46.04
N LEU A 43 -3.44 26.80 45.13
CA LEU A 43 -4.53 27.81 45.25
C LEU A 43 -4.05 29.28 45.32
N ALA A 44 -4.34 30.07 44.27
CA ALA A 44 -4.76 31.46 44.38
C ALA A 44 -5.46 31.95 43.10
N GLN A 45 -6.66 32.50 43.28
CA GLN A 45 -7.50 33.18 42.29
C GLN A 45 -7.21 34.69 42.27
N SER A 46 -7.47 35.37 41.15
CA SER A 46 -8.14 36.69 41.04
C SER A 46 -8.10 37.12 39.55
N SER A 47 -9.22 37.23 38.82
CA SER A 47 -10.28 38.27 38.81
C SER A 47 -9.79 39.65 38.36
N GLY A 48 -10.36 40.17 37.26
CA GLY A 48 -10.15 41.55 36.83
C GLY A 48 -10.74 41.87 35.44
N SER A 49 -12.07 41.97 35.37
CA SER A 49 -12.83 42.60 34.27
C SER A 49 -12.86 44.12 34.48
N THR A 50 -12.76 44.92 33.42
CA THR A 50 -13.59 46.14 33.17
C THR A 50 -13.18 46.86 31.88
N ALA A 51 -14.15 47.02 30.97
CA ALA A 51 -14.34 48.21 30.12
C ALA A 51 -15.41 49.10 30.85
N PRO A 52 -15.66 50.39 30.53
CA PRO A 52 -16.17 50.82 29.21
C PRO A 52 -15.82 52.28 28.79
N GLY A 53 -16.21 52.68 27.57
CA GLY A 53 -16.19 54.09 27.16
C GLY A 53 -16.83 54.33 25.79
N HIS A 54 -18.06 54.88 25.80
CA HIS A 54 -18.81 55.32 24.63
C HIS A 54 -18.34 56.70 24.13
N HIS A 55 -18.13 56.86 22.82
CA HIS A 55 -18.31 58.15 22.15
C HIS A 55 -18.99 57.97 20.79
N LYS A 56 -20.01 58.82 20.58
CA LYS A 56 -20.87 58.91 19.40
C LYS A 56 -20.54 60.23 18.72
N VAL A 57 -19.99 60.21 17.51
CA VAL A 57 -19.89 61.37 16.61
C VAL A 57 -20.22 60.93 15.18
N THR A 58 -20.63 61.91 14.40
CA THR A 58 -21.65 61.98 13.36
C THR A 58 -21.26 61.50 11.96
N LYS A 59 -22.32 61.27 11.16
CA LYS A 59 -22.35 60.97 9.71
C LYS A 59 -21.41 61.86 8.88
N GLY A 60 -20.65 61.22 8.01
CA GLY A 60 -20.00 61.81 6.83
C GLY A 60 -19.76 60.71 5.80
N ASP A 61 -20.32 60.89 4.62
CA ASP A 61 -20.37 59.90 3.53
C ASP A 61 -18.98 59.46 3.05
N GLN A 62 -18.69 58.16 3.14
CA GLN A 62 -17.66 57.53 2.31
C GLN A 62 -18.19 56.21 1.73
N LYS A 63 -18.53 56.28 0.44
CA LYS A 63 -18.75 55.12 -0.43
C LYS A 63 -17.52 54.23 -0.43
N TYR A 64 -17.64 53.01 0.10
CA TYR A 64 -16.81 51.88 -0.31
C TYR A 64 -17.66 50.95 -1.18
N PRO A 65 -17.32 50.73 -2.46
CA PRO A 65 -17.99 49.70 -3.24
C PRO A 65 -17.53 48.33 -2.76
N GLY A 66 -18.49 47.49 -2.37
CA GLY A 66 -18.24 46.10 -2.05
C GLY A 66 -17.71 45.33 -3.25
N SER A 67 -16.73 44.47 -3.01
CA SER A 67 -16.44 43.34 -3.90
C SER A 67 -16.22 42.09 -3.06
N ALA A 68 -17.33 41.38 -2.79
CA ALA A 68 -17.27 39.97 -2.43
C ALA A 68 -16.80 39.21 -3.68
N SER A 69 -15.49 39.16 -3.90
CA SER A 69 -14.91 38.32 -4.96
C SER A 69 -14.97 36.88 -4.48
N ARG A 70 -16.04 36.18 -4.89
CA ARG A 70 -16.18 34.72 -4.77
C ARG A 70 -15.02 34.10 -5.55
N ILE A 71 -13.93 33.79 -4.87
CA ILE A 71 -12.84 32.99 -5.43
C ILE A 71 -13.45 31.64 -5.80
N LYS A 72 -13.76 31.45 -7.09
CA LYS A 72 -14.05 30.14 -7.66
C LYS A 72 -12.76 29.33 -7.51
N GLN A 73 -12.65 28.54 -6.44
CA GLN A 73 -11.59 27.56 -6.31
C GLN A 73 -11.71 26.61 -7.51
N ARG A 74 -10.81 26.78 -8.49
CA ARG A 74 -10.58 25.77 -9.51
C ARG A 74 -10.04 24.53 -8.79
N PRO A 75 -10.60 23.34 -9.00
CA PRO A 75 -10.03 22.12 -8.46
C PRO A 75 -8.57 22.03 -8.91
N ARG A 76 -7.65 21.67 -7.99
CA ARG A 76 -6.25 21.42 -8.36
C ARG A 76 -6.22 20.37 -9.47
N PRO A 77 -5.38 20.51 -10.51
CA PRO A 77 -5.24 19.53 -11.59
C PRO A 77 -5.04 18.09 -11.08
N GLN A 78 -4.43 17.96 -9.90
CA GLN A 78 -4.19 16.70 -9.21
C GLN A 78 -5.47 16.03 -8.69
N ALA A 79 -6.44 16.78 -8.16
CA ALA A 79 -7.73 16.21 -7.72
C ALA A 79 -8.56 15.73 -8.92
N GLN A 80 -8.43 16.42 -10.06
CA GLN A 80 -9.07 16.01 -11.31
C GLN A 80 -8.43 14.74 -11.88
N ALA A 81 -7.11 14.57 -11.79
CA ALA A 81 -6.44 13.36 -12.27
C ALA A 81 -6.81 12.10 -11.47
N VAL A 82 -6.99 12.21 -10.14
CA VAL A 82 -7.46 11.07 -9.31
C VAL A 82 -8.93 10.77 -9.58
N ALA A 83 -9.78 11.80 -9.68
CA ALA A 83 -11.19 11.63 -10.04
C ALA A 83 -11.37 11.07 -11.47
N GLN A 84 -10.46 11.38 -12.39
CA GLN A 84 -10.45 10.82 -13.76
C GLN A 84 -10.09 9.33 -13.78
N LEU A 85 -9.14 8.89 -12.95
CA LEU A 85 -8.82 7.45 -12.80
C LEU A 85 -9.98 6.66 -12.16
N GLU A 86 -10.75 7.29 -11.28
CA GLU A 86 -11.94 6.68 -10.64
C GLU A 86 -13.19 6.71 -11.54
N SER A 87 -13.21 7.56 -12.58
CA SER A 87 -14.38 7.78 -13.47
C SER A 87 -14.19 7.34 -14.92
N GLU A 88 -13.03 6.78 -15.29
CA GLU A 88 -12.85 6.17 -16.61
C GLU A 88 -13.80 4.96 -16.71
N ALA A 89 -14.87 5.13 -17.49
CA ALA A 89 -15.83 4.07 -17.72
C ALA A 89 -15.10 2.84 -18.28
N ILE A 90 -15.24 1.70 -17.59
CA ILE A 90 -14.60 0.45 -18.01
C ILE A 90 -15.22 0.03 -19.34
N LYS A 91 -14.46 0.24 -20.41
CA LYS A 91 -14.85 -0.11 -21.78
C LYS A 91 -14.52 -1.56 -22.00
N PRO A 92 -15.46 -2.37 -22.52
CA PRO A 92 -15.12 -3.74 -22.77
C PRO A 92 -14.12 -3.86 -23.94
N PRO A 93 -13.25 -4.90 -24.01
CA PRO A 93 -12.15 -5.03 -24.98
C PRO A 93 -12.58 -5.37 -26.42
N SER A 94 -12.06 -4.68 -27.43
CA SER A 94 -12.46 -4.89 -28.85
C SER A 94 -12.20 -6.30 -29.38
N ASP A 95 -11.18 -7.00 -28.87
CA ASP A 95 -10.90 -8.39 -29.23
C ASP A 95 -12.09 -9.30 -28.90
N PRO A 96 -12.60 -10.11 -29.84
CA PRO A 96 -13.78 -10.95 -29.61
C PRO A 96 -13.61 -11.99 -28.50
N VAL A 97 -12.40 -12.54 -28.31
CA VAL A 97 -12.13 -13.56 -27.28
C VAL A 97 -12.16 -12.90 -25.90
N ALA A 98 -11.41 -11.81 -25.73
CA ALA A 98 -11.41 -11.01 -24.52
C ALA A 98 -12.79 -10.40 -24.21
N ARG A 99 -13.57 -10.01 -25.22
CA ARG A 99 -14.95 -9.51 -25.04
C ARG A 99 -15.87 -10.58 -24.46
N LYS A 100 -15.75 -11.83 -24.90
CA LYS A 100 -16.55 -12.93 -24.34
C LYS A 100 -16.20 -13.15 -22.86
N ALA A 101 -14.91 -13.24 -22.52
CA ALA A 101 -14.46 -13.35 -21.14
C ALA A 101 -14.93 -12.17 -20.27
N PHE A 102 -14.81 -10.94 -20.78
CA PHE A 102 -15.32 -9.74 -20.11
C PHE A 102 -16.80 -9.87 -19.76
N ASN A 103 -17.64 -10.30 -20.71
CA ASN A 103 -19.08 -10.41 -20.49
C ASN A 103 -19.41 -11.44 -19.40
N VAL A 104 -18.67 -12.54 -19.32
CA VAL A 104 -18.83 -13.54 -18.25
C VAL A 104 -18.48 -12.92 -16.88
N LEU A 105 -17.35 -12.23 -16.78
CA LEU A 105 -16.93 -11.56 -15.54
C LEU A 105 -17.87 -10.42 -15.14
N GLU A 106 -18.43 -9.69 -16.10
CA GLU A 106 -19.41 -8.63 -15.86
C GLU A 106 -20.70 -9.19 -15.29
N LYS A 107 -21.24 -10.23 -15.93
CA LYS A 107 -22.49 -10.89 -15.51
C LYS A 107 -22.36 -11.54 -14.13
N HIS A 108 -21.26 -12.23 -13.87
CA HIS A 108 -21.15 -13.14 -12.72
C HIS A 108 -20.31 -12.60 -11.56
N CYS A 109 -19.42 -11.63 -11.78
CA CYS A 109 -18.41 -11.24 -10.78
C CYS A 109 -18.44 -9.75 -10.42
N ALA A 110 -18.74 -8.86 -11.36
CA ALA A 110 -18.57 -7.41 -11.19
C ALA A 110 -19.35 -6.81 -10.01
N ARG A 111 -20.55 -7.34 -9.72
CA ARG A 111 -21.38 -6.93 -8.57
C ARG A 111 -20.68 -6.99 -7.22
N CYS A 112 -19.61 -7.79 -7.12
CA CYS A 112 -18.83 -7.99 -5.89
C CYS A 112 -17.37 -7.55 -6.05
N HIS A 113 -16.81 -7.71 -7.26
CA HIS A 113 -15.38 -7.57 -7.51
C HIS A 113 -14.99 -6.46 -8.50
N GLN A 114 -15.91 -5.54 -8.82
CA GLN A 114 -15.62 -4.38 -9.65
C GLN A 114 -15.98 -3.07 -8.94
N ALA A 115 -14.96 -2.31 -8.57
CA ALA A 115 -15.14 -0.93 -8.12
C ALA A 115 -15.90 -0.12 -9.19
N GLY A 116 -16.87 0.67 -8.74
CA GLY A 116 -17.80 1.40 -9.62
C GLY A 116 -18.98 0.58 -10.15
N ARG A 117 -19.05 -0.74 -9.89
CA ARG A 117 -20.17 -1.62 -10.29
C ARG A 117 -20.66 -2.54 -9.18
N LEU A 118 -20.38 -2.18 -7.92
CA LEU A 118 -20.76 -2.96 -6.75
C LEU A 118 -22.28 -2.91 -6.51
N VAL A 119 -22.86 -4.04 -6.10
CA VAL A 119 -24.27 -4.14 -5.71
C VAL A 119 -24.36 -4.55 -4.24
N ASN A 120 -25.12 -3.81 -3.43
CA ASN A 120 -25.30 -4.03 -1.99
C ASN A 120 -23.97 -4.07 -1.20
N ARG A 121 -22.93 -3.39 -1.69
CA ARG A 121 -21.59 -3.35 -1.09
C ARG A 121 -20.98 -1.97 -1.27
N THR A 122 -20.30 -1.47 -0.25
CA THR A 122 -19.57 -0.19 -0.28
C THR A 122 -18.13 -0.34 -0.76
N LYS A 123 -17.56 -1.55 -0.67
CA LYS A 123 -16.21 -1.87 -1.14
C LYS A 123 -16.17 -3.24 -1.83
N PRO A 124 -15.21 -3.46 -2.75
CA PRO A 124 -15.03 -4.75 -3.38
C PRO A 124 -14.70 -5.84 -2.37
N ASP A 125 -15.14 -7.05 -2.66
CA ASP A 125 -14.88 -8.19 -1.79
C ASP A 125 -13.44 -8.64 -1.87
N LYS A 126 -12.89 -9.00 -0.70
CA LYS A 126 -11.46 -9.34 -0.53
C LYS A 126 -10.49 -8.30 -1.13
N ASP A 127 -10.90 -7.04 -1.19
CA ASP A 127 -10.16 -5.94 -1.82
C ASP A 127 -9.82 -6.18 -3.32
N PHE A 128 -10.54 -7.09 -3.99
CA PHE A 128 -10.40 -7.38 -5.42
C PHE A 128 -11.45 -6.58 -6.21
N GLY A 129 -11.06 -5.40 -6.70
CA GLY A 129 -11.96 -4.39 -7.27
C GLY A 129 -11.81 -4.13 -8.78
N ASN A 130 -11.09 -4.97 -9.51
CA ASN A 130 -10.71 -4.74 -10.90
C ASN A 130 -11.00 -5.94 -11.81
N VAL A 131 -12.00 -6.78 -11.49
CA VAL A 131 -12.30 -8.00 -12.24
C VAL A 131 -12.60 -7.76 -13.73
N LEU A 132 -13.05 -6.56 -14.12
CA LEU A 132 -13.32 -6.20 -15.52
C LEU A 132 -12.13 -5.56 -16.24
N LYS A 133 -11.00 -5.39 -15.56
CA LYS A 133 -9.77 -4.85 -16.15
C LYS A 133 -8.87 -6.02 -16.58
N LEU A 134 -9.22 -6.63 -17.71
CA LEU A 134 -8.62 -7.88 -18.19
C LEU A 134 -7.09 -7.81 -18.31
N ASP A 135 -6.53 -6.68 -18.73
CA ASP A 135 -5.07 -6.49 -18.81
C ASP A 135 -4.40 -6.44 -17.43
N GLU A 136 -5.08 -5.92 -16.40
CA GLU A 136 -4.56 -5.91 -15.02
C GLU A 136 -4.59 -7.31 -14.42
N ILE A 137 -5.69 -8.06 -14.57
CA ILE A 137 -5.80 -9.41 -14.01
C ILE A 137 -4.95 -10.44 -14.76
N ALA A 138 -4.72 -10.26 -16.07
CA ALA A 138 -3.85 -11.11 -16.87
C ALA A 138 -2.37 -10.97 -16.50
N ARG A 139 -1.94 -9.78 -16.05
CA ARG A 139 -0.57 -9.52 -15.56
C ARG A 139 -0.32 -10.04 -14.14
N ASN A 140 -1.38 -10.39 -13.40
CA ASN A 140 -1.27 -10.88 -12.03
C ASN A 140 -1.28 -12.41 -11.99
N THR A 141 -0.11 -13.02 -11.84
CA THR A 141 0.07 -14.49 -11.78
C THR A 141 -0.60 -15.15 -10.57
N SER A 142 -0.99 -14.38 -9.55
CA SER A 142 -1.79 -14.89 -8.43
C SER A 142 -3.28 -15.05 -8.78
N LEU A 143 -3.70 -14.55 -9.94
CA LEU A 143 -5.08 -14.65 -10.45
C LEU A 143 -5.13 -15.43 -11.76
N VAL A 144 -4.29 -15.07 -12.74
CA VAL A 144 -4.27 -15.68 -14.08
C VAL A 144 -2.84 -16.07 -14.41
N LEU A 145 -2.64 -17.33 -14.80
CA LEU A 145 -1.41 -17.81 -15.41
C LEU A 145 -1.62 -17.82 -16.94
N PRO A 146 -1.02 -16.87 -17.69
CA PRO A 146 -1.19 -16.78 -19.13
C PRO A 146 -0.98 -18.12 -19.85
N GLY A 147 -1.96 -18.51 -20.66
CA GLY A 147 -1.96 -19.77 -21.39
C GLY A 147 -2.32 -21.01 -20.58
N ASN A 148 -2.40 -20.93 -19.25
CA ASN A 148 -2.67 -22.08 -18.40
C ASN A 148 -3.95 -21.87 -17.55
N PRO A 149 -5.15 -22.12 -18.13
CA PRO A 149 -6.41 -21.97 -17.42
C PRO A 149 -6.49 -22.88 -16.19
N ASP A 150 -6.05 -24.13 -16.31
CA ASP A 150 -6.16 -25.14 -15.25
C ASP A 150 -5.28 -24.84 -14.02
N ALA A 151 -4.23 -24.03 -14.19
CA ALA A 151 -3.42 -23.55 -13.08
C ALA A 151 -3.75 -22.11 -12.65
N SER A 152 -4.69 -21.43 -13.33
CA SER A 152 -5.06 -20.04 -13.01
C SER A 152 -6.01 -19.99 -11.80
N PRO A 153 -5.63 -19.34 -10.67
CA PRO A 153 -6.46 -19.29 -9.47
C PRO A 153 -7.86 -18.70 -9.66
N LEU A 154 -8.02 -17.72 -10.55
CA LEU A 154 -9.32 -17.13 -10.88
C LEU A 154 -10.24 -18.15 -11.56
N PHE A 155 -9.73 -18.88 -12.56
CA PHE A 155 -10.51 -19.86 -13.32
C PHE A 155 -10.84 -21.10 -12.48
N THR A 156 -9.86 -21.61 -11.73
CA THR A 156 -10.04 -22.79 -10.86
C THR A 156 -11.06 -22.55 -9.76
N GLN A 157 -11.12 -21.34 -9.17
CA GLN A 157 -12.18 -21.01 -8.20
C GLN A 157 -13.59 -21.05 -8.80
N ILE A 158 -13.74 -20.66 -10.07
CA ILE A 158 -15.02 -20.68 -10.77
C ILE A 158 -15.42 -22.14 -11.07
N VAL A 159 -14.52 -22.92 -11.70
CA VAL A 159 -14.78 -24.32 -12.05
C VAL A 159 -15.04 -25.20 -10.81
N ASN A 160 -14.36 -24.91 -9.70
CA ASN A 160 -14.57 -25.62 -8.42
C ASN A 160 -15.81 -25.12 -7.65
N ARG A 161 -16.67 -24.29 -8.26
CA ARG A 161 -17.90 -23.74 -7.66
C ARG A 161 -17.63 -23.02 -6.33
N GLN A 162 -16.47 -22.39 -6.21
CA GLN A 162 -16.13 -21.50 -5.10
C GLN A 162 -16.56 -20.06 -5.40
N MET A 163 -16.63 -19.69 -6.68
CA MET A 163 -17.14 -18.42 -7.18
C MET A 163 -18.16 -18.64 -8.30
N PRO A 164 -19.26 -17.88 -8.37
CA PRO A 164 -19.63 -16.78 -7.47
C PRO A 164 -20.10 -17.25 -6.09
N TYR A 165 -19.51 -16.72 -5.02
CA TYR A 165 -19.75 -17.16 -3.64
C TYR A 165 -21.21 -16.97 -3.22
N ASP A 166 -21.84 -15.87 -3.63
CA ASP A 166 -23.23 -15.56 -3.29
C ASP A 166 -24.20 -16.60 -3.89
N VAL A 167 -23.92 -17.08 -5.10
CA VAL A 167 -24.70 -18.14 -5.75
C VAL A 167 -24.49 -19.47 -5.04
N TYR A 168 -23.24 -19.89 -4.84
CA TYR A 168 -22.93 -21.24 -4.34
C TYR A 168 -23.04 -21.42 -2.82
N ARG A 169 -22.83 -20.36 -2.04
CA ARG A 169 -22.74 -20.43 -0.57
C ARG A 169 -23.83 -19.65 0.14
N GLN A 170 -24.41 -18.63 -0.51
CA GLN A 170 -25.46 -17.80 0.09
C GLN A 170 -26.83 -18.02 -0.58
N ASN A 171 -26.90 -18.85 -1.63
CA ASN A 171 -28.12 -19.14 -2.37
C ASN A 171 -28.88 -17.86 -2.78
N SER A 172 -28.15 -16.89 -3.34
CA SER A 172 -28.69 -15.56 -3.70
C SER A 172 -29.69 -15.59 -4.86
N GLY A 173 -29.97 -16.76 -5.45
CA GLY A 173 -30.83 -16.92 -6.63
C GLY A 173 -30.20 -16.46 -7.94
N GLY A 174 -28.90 -16.11 -7.95
CA GLY A 174 -28.16 -15.81 -9.17
C GLY A 174 -27.90 -17.04 -10.03
N ALA A 175 -27.71 -16.84 -11.33
CA ALA A 175 -27.39 -17.91 -12.26
C ALA A 175 -25.92 -18.34 -12.12
N GLU A 176 -25.68 -19.65 -12.20
CA GLU A 176 -24.34 -20.21 -12.32
C GLU A 176 -23.74 -19.91 -13.71
N PRO A 177 -22.41 -19.75 -13.84
CA PRO A 177 -21.76 -19.72 -15.13
C PRO A 177 -22.07 -21.00 -15.94
N THR A 178 -22.46 -20.85 -17.20
CA THR A 178 -22.72 -22.01 -18.08
C THR A 178 -21.43 -22.61 -18.61
N ALA A 179 -21.51 -23.82 -19.19
CA ALA A 179 -20.34 -24.46 -19.81
C ALA A 179 -19.72 -23.59 -20.91
N GLU A 180 -20.53 -22.94 -21.73
CA GLU A 180 -20.07 -22.04 -22.79
C GLU A 180 -19.40 -20.78 -22.23
N GLU A 181 -19.86 -20.29 -21.08
CA GLU A 181 -19.25 -19.16 -20.37
C GLU A 181 -17.92 -19.55 -19.72
N LEU A 182 -17.80 -20.78 -19.20
CA LEU A 182 -16.53 -21.33 -18.73
C LEU A 182 -15.53 -21.50 -19.89
N ASP A 183 -16.00 -22.00 -21.04
CA ASP A 183 -15.17 -22.12 -22.24
C ASP A 183 -14.70 -20.76 -22.75
N ALA A 184 -15.53 -19.71 -22.66
CA ALA A 184 -15.12 -18.36 -23.00
C ALA A 184 -13.95 -17.86 -22.12
N LEU A 185 -14.00 -18.12 -20.81
CA LEU A 185 -12.90 -17.78 -19.90
C LEU A 185 -11.65 -18.62 -20.17
N ARG A 186 -11.82 -19.93 -20.39
CA ARG A 186 -10.72 -20.85 -20.73
C ARG A 186 -10.01 -20.39 -21.99
N ASN A 187 -10.76 -20.18 -23.08
CA ASN A 187 -10.23 -19.75 -24.37
C ASN A 187 -9.51 -18.40 -24.27
N TRP A 188 -10.03 -17.46 -23.46
CA TRP A 188 -9.31 -16.22 -23.21
C TRP A 188 -7.98 -16.45 -22.52
N ILE A 189 -7.92 -17.21 -21.42
CA ILE A 189 -6.65 -17.49 -20.73
C ILE A 189 -5.68 -18.24 -21.65
N GLU A 190 -6.16 -19.23 -22.40
CA GLU A 190 -5.36 -19.97 -23.39
C GLU A 190 -4.85 -19.06 -24.51
N SER A 191 -5.63 -18.09 -24.98
CA SER A 191 -5.20 -17.14 -26.01
C SER A 191 -4.07 -16.21 -25.56
N LEU A 192 -3.84 -16.11 -24.24
CA LEU A 192 -2.68 -15.39 -23.70
C LEU A 192 -1.37 -16.17 -23.97
N ARG A 193 -1.45 -17.44 -24.37
CA ARG A 193 -0.29 -18.28 -24.75
C ARG A 193 0.19 -17.85 -26.14
N GLY A 194 1.45 -17.42 -26.26
CA GLY A 194 2.02 -17.04 -27.56
C GLY A 194 1.85 -15.55 -27.93
N ALA A 195 1.26 -14.73 -27.07
CA ALA A 195 1.81 -13.39 -26.94
C ALA A 195 3.27 -13.60 -26.54
N ASP A 196 4.23 -13.26 -27.42
CA ASP A 196 5.65 -13.31 -27.12
C ASP A 196 5.96 -12.25 -26.05
N GLN A 197 5.51 -12.54 -24.82
CA GLN A 197 5.65 -11.73 -23.64
C GLN A 197 7.03 -12.00 -23.07
N THR A 198 8.08 -11.74 -23.87
CA THR A 198 9.29 -11.28 -23.21
C THR A 198 8.87 -10.09 -22.34
N VAL A 199 9.43 -9.98 -21.13
CA VAL A 199 9.20 -8.79 -20.28
C VAL A 199 9.43 -7.52 -21.10
N ALA A 200 10.33 -7.56 -22.09
CA ALA A 200 10.56 -6.48 -23.06
C ALA A 200 9.38 -6.16 -24.00
N ALA A 201 8.57 -7.13 -24.43
CA ALA A 201 7.39 -6.88 -25.25
C ALA A 201 6.23 -6.29 -24.43
N VAL A 202 6.07 -6.72 -23.17
CA VAL A 202 4.98 -6.25 -22.28
C VAL A 202 5.33 -4.94 -21.56
N CYS A 203 6.57 -4.80 -21.10
CA CYS A 203 7.06 -3.62 -20.40
C CYS A 203 7.70 -2.59 -21.37
N GLY A 204 7.83 -2.89 -22.66
CA GLY A 204 8.74 -2.18 -23.56
C GLY A 204 10.21 -2.47 -23.22
N ALA A 205 11.14 -1.75 -23.86
CA ALA A 205 12.59 -1.86 -23.61
C ALA A 205 13.05 -1.35 -22.21
N ARG A 206 12.17 -1.38 -21.21
CA ARG A 206 12.46 -0.98 -19.83
C ARG A 206 13.50 -1.93 -19.24
N LYS A 207 14.51 -1.35 -18.57
CA LYS A 207 15.48 -2.12 -17.80
C LYS A 207 14.89 -2.46 -16.44
N PRO A 208 14.75 -3.75 -16.06
CA PRO A 208 14.26 -4.11 -14.74
C PRO A 208 15.14 -3.53 -13.63
N VAL A 209 14.51 -3.08 -12.56
CA VAL A 209 15.20 -2.63 -11.34
C VAL A 209 15.35 -3.83 -10.43
N ASP A 210 16.54 -4.42 -10.41
CA ASP A 210 16.91 -5.48 -9.47
C ASP A 210 17.39 -4.92 -8.12
N LEU A 211 17.70 -5.80 -7.17
CA LEU A 211 18.13 -5.41 -5.82
C LEU A 211 19.45 -4.62 -5.84
N ALA A 212 20.38 -4.99 -6.72
CA ALA A 212 21.66 -4.30 -6.85
C ALA A 212 21.46 -2.87 -7.35
N THR A 213 20.67 -2.69 -8.42
CA THR A 213 20.32 -1.40 -8.99
C THR A 213 19.57 -0.53 -7.97
N LEU A 214 18.57 -1.09 -7.27
CA LEU A 214 17.84 -0.41 -6.19
C LEU A 214 18.80 0.07 -5.09
N THR A 215 19.71 -0.80 -4.64
CA THR A 215 20.69 -0.49 -3.59
C THR A 215 21.63 0.63 -4.03
N SER A 216 22.16 0.57 -5.27
CA SER A 216 23.04 1.61 -5.82
C SER A 216 22.33 2.95 -5.97
N MET A 217 21.07 2.97 -6.42
CA MET A 217 20.28 4.20 -6.54
C MET A 217 20.05 4.85 -5.17
N ILE A 218 19.69 4.06 -4.16
CA ILE A 218 19.48 4.55 -2.79
C ILE A 218 20.81 5.01 -2.18
N ALA A 219 21.90 4.26 -2.36
CA ALA A 219 23.23 4.67 -1.87
C ALA A 219 23.65 6.01 -2.46
N ALA A 220 23.52 6.19 -3.77
CA ALA A 220 23.87 7.43 -4.45
C ALA A 220 23.00 8.61 -4.01
N ASP A 221 21.72 8.38 -3.69
CA ASP A 221 20.84 9.41 -3.15
C ASP A 221 21.20 9.81 -1.71
N VAL A 222 21.47 8.83 -0.84
CA VAL A 222 21.97 9.08 0.53
C VAL A 222 23.29 9.87 0.50
N ASP A 223 24.20 9.55 -0.43
CA ASP A 223 25.49 10.23 -0.54
C ASP A 223 25.35 11.71 -0.94
N LYS A 224 24.33 12.04 -1.74
CA LYS A 224 24.00 13.43 -2.12
C LYS A 224 23.36 14.23 -1.00
N ALA A 225 22.75 13.57 -0.01
CA ALA A 225 22.10 14.25 1.10
C ALA A 225 23.13 14.86 2.08
N ALA A 226 22.74 15.95 2.73
CA ALA A 226 23.49 16.56 3.82
C ALA A 226 23.75 15.54 4.93
N ALA A 227 24.97 15.55 5.50
CA ALA A 227 25.45 14.50 6.38
C ALA A 227 24.55 14.26 7.60
N ASP A 228 24.02 15.33 8.17
CA ASP A 228 23.09 15.35 9.30
C ASP A 228 21.69 14.80 8.97
N ARG A 229 21.29 14.79 7.69
CA ARG A 229 19.99 14.28 7.23
C ARG A 229 20.01 12.80 6.88
N ARG A 230 21.19 12.22 6.61
CA ARG A 230 21.32 10.84 6.08
C ARG A 230 20.66 9.79 6.98
N ALA A 231 20.80 9.93 8.30
CA ALA A 231 20.27 8.97 9.27
C ALA A 231 18.74 8.87 9.26
N GLY A 232 18.03 9.94 8.87
CA GLY A 232 16.56 9.96 8.83
C GLY A 232 15.96 9.63 7.47
N LEU A 233 16.76 9.43 6.42
CA LEU A 233 16.24 9.11 5.09
C LEU A 233 15.67 7.71 5.01
N ARG A 234 14.45 7.60 4.47
CA ARG A 234 13.73 6.35 4.24
C ARG A 234 13.10 6.35 2.85
N TYR A 235 12.85 5.14 2.36
CA TYR A 235 12.43 4.94 0.98
C TYR A 235 11.25 3.96 0.89
N VAL A 236 10.32 4.25 -0.01
CA VAL A 236 9.30 3.30 -0.45
C VAL A 236 9.60 2.92 -1.89
N THR A 237 9.74 1.62 -2.17
CA THR A 237 9.96 1.11 -3.53
C THR A 237 8.67 0.55 -4.14
N LEU A 238 8.41 0.99 -5.36
CA LEU A 238 7.40 0.52 -6.31
C LEU A 238 8.06 -0.21 -7.49
N SER A 239 9.35 -0.55 -7.38
CA SER A 239 10.12 -1.21 -8.44
C SER A 239 9.50 -2.53 -8.90
N HIS A 240 8.80 -3.24 -8.01
CA HIS A 240 8.08 -4.47 -8.37
C HIS A 240 6.91 -4.20 -9.33
N LEU A 241 6.19 -3.07 -9.17
CA LEU A 241 5.10 -2.67 -10.07
C LEU A 241 5.67 -2.17 -11.41
N TYR A 242 6.77 -1.43 -11.36
CA TYR A 242 7.51 -1.04 -12.56
C TYR A 242 7.99 -2.27 -13.36
N ASN A 243 8.57 -3.26 -12.67
CA ASN A 243 9.04 -4.51 -13.25
C ASN A 243 7.88 -5.40 -13.73
N SER A 244 6.66 -5.24 -13.18
CA SER A 244 5.44 -5.89 -13.67
C SER A 244 4.71 -5.08 -14.74
N CYS A 245 5.42 -4.17 -15.42
CA CYS A 245 4.94 -3.39 -16.54
C CYS A 245 3.79 -2.43 -16.20
N ALA A 246 3.72 -1.91 -14.98
CA ALA A 246 2.79 -0.82 -14.67
C ALA A 246 3.08 0.39 -15.57
N ASP A 247 2.06 0.97 -16.21
CA ASP A 247 2.22 2.10 -17.11
C ASP A 247 2.49 3.43 -16.36
N ALA A 248 2.70 4.52 -17.10
CA ALA A 248 3.03 5.81 -16.51
C ALA A 248 1.90 6.38 -15.62
N ALA A 249 0.64 6.15 -15.99
CA ALA A 249 -0.53 6.60 -15.26
C ALA A 249 -0.74 5.74 -13.99
N GLU A 250 -0.62 4.42 -14.10
CA GLU A 250 -0.62 3.47 -12.98
C GLU A 250 0.49 3.84 -11.98
N MET A 251 1.72 4.03 -12.45
CA MET A 251 2.85 4.43 -11.60
C MET A 251 2.63 5.80 -10.93
N ALA A 252 2.01 6.77 -11.62
CA ALA A 252 1.64 8.04 -11.01
C ALA A 252 0.60 7.85 -9.90
N ALA A 253 -0.41 7.01 -10.13
CA ALA A 253 -1.43 6.68 -9.13
C ALA A 253 -0.81 5.98 -7.90
N TYR A 254 0.10 5.02 -8.09
CA TYR A 254 0.78 4.34 -6.99
C TYR A 254 1.66 5.28 -6.17
N ARG A 255 2.38 6.21 -6.81
CA ARG A 255 3.12 7.25 -6.08
C ARG A 255 2.18 8.11 -5.22
N GLN A 256 1.04 8.53 -5.78
CA GLN A 256 0.04 9.30 -5.02
C GLN A 256 -0.57 8.50 -3.88
N ALA A 257 -0.80 7.20 -4.06
CA ALA A 257 -1.28 6.31 -3.01
C ALA A 257 -0.29 6.24 -1.84
N VAL A 258 1.01 6.10 -2.12
CA VAL A 258 2.06 6.14 -1.09
C VAL A 258 2.08 7.49 -0.38
N VAL A 259 2.01 8.61 -1.11
CA VAL A 259 1.98 9.95 -0.50
C VAL A 259 0.75 10.11 0.41
N LYS A 260 -0.43 9.67 -0.03
CA LYS A 260 -1.65 9.70 0.80
C LYS A 260 -1.50 8.86 2.06
N LEU A 261 -0.94 7.66 1.95
CA LEU A 261 -0.68 6.79 3.09
C LEU A 261 0.29 7.44 4.09
N LEU A 262 1.41 7.97 3.61
CA LEU A 262 2.40 8.66 4.46
C LEU A 262 1.77 9.86 5.17
N ASN A 263 0.94 10.64 4.48
CA ASN A 263 0.18 11.73 5.11
C ASN A 263 -0.80 11.24 6.17
N ALA A 264 -1.50 10.12 5.93
CA ALA A 264 -2.42 9.54 6.90
C ALA A 264 -1.71 9.02 8.17
N LEU A 265 -0.44 8.65 8.06
CA LEU A 265 0.39 8.18 9.17
C LEU A 265 1.27 9.28 9.80
N SER A 266 1.25 10.49 9.23
CA SER A 266 2.04 11.63 9.72
C SER A 266 1.46 12.17 11.01
N ARG A 267 2.36 12.55 11.93
CA ARG A 267 2.03 13.26 13.18
C ARG A 267 2.29 14.77 13.07
N LYS A 268 2.77 15.24 11.92
CA LYS A 268 3.07 16.65 11.66
C LYS A 268 1.90 17.33 10.95
N GLN A 269 1.77 18.64 11.16
CA GLN A 269 0.87 19.46 10.36
C GLN A 269 1.57 19.79 9.02
N GLY A 270 0.92 19.47 7.90
CA GLY A 270 1.46 19.72 6.57
C GLY A 270 1.60 18.43 5.76
N ALA A 271 1.80 18.60 4.45
CA ALA A 271 2.02 17.48 3.56
C ALA A 271 3.47 16.95 3.72
N VAL A 272 3.62 15.64 3.84
CA VAL A 272 4.92 14.97 3.88
C VAL A 272 5.68 15.25 2.57
N ALA A 273 6.93 15.70 2.69
CA ALA A 273 7.81 15.87 1.54
C ALA A 273 8.24 14.48 1.04
N VAL A 274 7.81 14.14 -0.18
CA VAL A 274 8.18 12.88 -0.84
C VAL A 274 8.81 13.20 -2.18
N GLU A 275 10.03 12.72 -2.38
CA GLU A 275 10.79 12.93 -3.60
C GLU A 275 10.98 11.62 -4.36
N THR A 276 11.03 11.70 -5.68
CA THR A 276 11.25 10.54 -6.53
C THR A 276 12.74 10.42 -6.84
N VAL A 277 13.31 9.22 -6.66
CA VAL A 277 14.72 8.92 -6.94
C VAL A 277 14.82 8.10 -8.23
N GLY A 278 15.72 8.50 -9.11
CA GLY A 278 15.95 7.83 -10.40
C GLY A 278 14.97 8.24 -11.50
N ALA A 279 15.24 7.81 -12.73
CA ALA A 279 14.41 8.11 -13.91
C ALA A 279 13.19 7.19 -14.02
N GLU A 280 13.27 6.01 -13.39
CA GLU A 280 12.27 4.95 -13.39
C GLU A 280 11.05 5.28 -12.52
N ALA A 281 11.16 6.36 -11.73
CA ALA A 281 10.12 6.91 -10.86
C ALA A 281 9.45 5.89 -9.92
N GLY A 282 10.20 4.86 -9.53
CA GLY A 282 9.75 3.76 -8.68
C GLY A 282 10.29 3.80 -7.25
N ILE A 283 11.12 4.78 -6.88
CA ILE A 283 11.70 4.89 -5.53
C ILE A 283 11.30 6.25 -4.96
N LEU A 284 10.66 6.24 -3.79
CA LEU A 284 10.11 7.42 -3.13
C LEU A 284 10.85 7.68 -1.82
N ARG A 285 11.61 8.75 -1.76
CA ARG A 285 12.35 9.22 -0.59
C ARG A 285 11.48 10.08 0.29
N PHE A 286 11.59 9.90 1.60
CA PHE A 286 11.07 10.81 2.60
C PHE A 286 12.00 10.84 3.81
N HIS A 287 11.82 11.80 4.72
CA HIS A 287 12.57 11.85 5.98
C HIS A 287 11.65 11.57 7.17
N LEU A 288 12.17 10.85 8.18
CA LEU A 288 11.40 10.49 9.39
C LEU A 288 10.81 11.73 10.11
N ASP A 289 11.62 12.78 10.28
CA ASP A 289 11.18 14.03 10.92
C ASP A 289 9.96 14.67 10.24
N ASP A 290 9.81 14.52 8.92
CA ASP A 290 8.71 15.11 8.15
C ASP A 290 7.36 14.43 8.47
N LEU A 291 7.42 13.20 8.98
CA LEU A 291 6.28 12.45 9.54
C LEU A 291 6.17 12.60 11.06
N GLY A 292 7.17 13.21 11.70
CA GLY A 292 7.33 13.21 13.15
C GLY A 292 7.66 11.84 13.72
N TRP A 293 8.26 10.95 12.93
CA TRP A 293 8.70 9.62 13.34
C TRP A 293 10.12 9.65 13.90
N SER A 294 10.43 8.71 14.78
CA SER A 294 11.79 8.39 15.20
C SER A 294 12.27 7.11 14.49
N ALA A 295 13.53 6.73 14.72
CA ALA A 295 14.05 5.44 14.26
C ALA A 295 13.25 4.25 14.83
N ALA A 296 12.61 4.40 16.00
CA ALA A 296 11.82 3.33 16.61
C ALA A 296 10.58 2.98 15.79
N GLU A 297 9.85 3.96 15.25
CA GLU A 297 8.71 3.71 14.36
C GLU A 297 9.13 2.97 13.11
N TRP A 298 10.26 3.35 12.50
CA TRP A 298 10.78 2.62 11.35
C TRP A 298 11.15 1.17 11.69
N ASN A 299 11.78 0.96 12.84
CA ASN A 299 12.15 -0.38 13.28
C ASN A 299 10.93 -1.28 13.55
N ARG A 300 9.79 -0.72 13.98
CA ARG A 300 8.52 -1.47 14.08
C ARG A 300 8.01 -1.92 12.72
N ILE A 301 8.10 -1.04 11.71
CA ILE A 301 7.76 -1.41 10.32
C ILE A 301 8.65 -2.56 9.86
N LEU A 302 9.96 -2.45 10.06
CA LEU A 302 10.91 -3.49 9.65
C LEU A 302 10.68 -4.81 10.39
N ALA A 303 10.30 -4.79 11.67
CA ALA A 303 10.01 -5.99 12.43
C ALA A 303 8.84 -6.80 11.85
N ALA A 304 7.86 -6.13 11.23
CA ALA A 304 6.73 -6.78 10.55
C ALA A 304 7.02 -7.13 9.07
N TYR A 305 8.14 -6.65 8.51
CA TYR A 305 8.40 -6.69 7.07
C TYR A 305 8.98 -8.05 6.62
N PRO A 306 8.22 -8.88 5.87
CA PRO A 306 8.65 -10.24 5.51
C PRO A 306 9.76 -10.26 4.45
N TYR A 307 9.98 -9.14 3.75
CA TYR A 307 10.99 -9.02 2.70
C TYR A 307 12.26 -8.30 3.17
N ALA A 308 12.53 -8.32 4.48
CA ALA A 308 13.70 -7.69 5.09
C ALA A 308 15.04 -8.40 4.77
N MET A 309 15.12 -9.15 3.66
CA MET A 309 16.39 -9.64 3.13
C MET A 309 17.19 -8.44 2.60
N GLY A 310 17.92 -7.81 3.50
CA GLY A 310 18.73 -6.65 3.17
C GLY A 310 19.83 -6.98 2.16
N PRO A 311 20.35 -5.96 1.47
CA PRO A 311 21.50 -6.13 0.59
C PRO A 311 22.68 -6.73 1.38
N ARG A 312 23.51 -7.52 0.71
CA ARG A 312 24.76 -8.09 1.27
C ARG A 312 25.97 -7.37 0.66
N GLY A 313 27.10 -7.38 1.37
CA GLY A 313 28.35 -6.78 0.92
C GLY A 313 28.59 -5.35 1.41
N GLU A 314 29.67 -4.73 0.95
CA GLU A 314 30.17 -3.45 1.47
C GLU A 314 29.19 -2.29 1.25
N SER A 315 28.54 -2.21 0.09
CA SER A 315 27.54 -1.17 -0.19
C SER A 315 26.34 -1.23 0.77
N ALA A 316 25.99 -2.44 1.24
CA ALA A 316 24.97 -2.61 2.27
C ALA A 316 25.44 -2.09 3.63
N ALA A 317 26.68 -2.40 4.02
CA ALA A 317 27.25 -1.94 5.28
C ALA A 317 27.33 -0.41 5.33
N ALA A 318 27.81 0.23 4.27
CA ALA A 318 27.87 1.69 4.16
C ALA A 318 26.47 2.33 4.21
N LEU A 319 25.48 1.73 3.54
CA LEU A 319 24.09 2.20 3.64
C LEU A 319 23.55 2.11 5.07
N ARG A 320 23.81 1.00 5.77
CA ARG A 320 23.37 0.81 7.15
C ARG A 320 24.00 1.82 8.10
N GLU A 321 25.29 2.07 7.95
CA GLU A 321 26.03 3.05 8.74
C GLU A 321 25.45 4.45 8.53
N ARG A 322 25.29 4.88 7.28
CA ARG A 322 24.81 6.23 6.95
C ARG A 322 23.34 6.47 7.30
N THR A 323 22.51 5.44 7.23
CA THR A 323 21.06 5.55 7.48
C THR A 323 20.65 5.11 8.88
N GLY A 324 21.57 4.54 9.67
CA GLY A 324 21.31 4.04 11.02
C GLY A 324 20.26 2.92 11.07
N THR A 325 20.02 2.20 9.97
CA THR A 325 18.99 1.15 9.89
C THR A 325 19.45 -0.03 9.04
N PRO A 326 19.09 -1.28 9.39
CA PRO A 326 19.47 -2.46 8.59
C PRO A 326 18.90 -2.44 7.17
N LEU A 327 17.79 -1.73 6.96
CA LEU A 327 17.14 -1.59 5.66
C LEU A 327 16.40 -0.24 5.58
N PRO A 328 16.87 0.72 4.76
CA PRO A 328 16.22 2.03 4.66
C PRO A 328 15.04 2.06 3.68
N TRP A 329 14.64 0.93 3.08
CA TRP A 329 13.49 0.86 2.18
C TRP A 329 12.52 -0.28 2.44
N ILE A 330 11.28 -0.10 1.98
CA ILE A 330 10.22 -1.12 2.01
C ILE A 330 9.37 -1.07 0.73
N ARG A 331 8.74 -2.19 0.37
CA ARG A 331 7.81 -2.22 -0.76
C ARG A 331 6.51 -1.46 -0.45
N GLY A 332 6.06 -0.64 -1.39
CA GLY A 332 4.90 0.24 -1.21
C GLY A 332 3.56 -0.49 -1.11
N ASP A 333 3.38 -1.61 -1.81
CA ASP A 333 2.18 -2.44 -1.73
C ASP A 333 2.02 -3.06 -0.35
N TRP A 334 3.10 -3.65 0.19
CA TRP A 334 3.10 -4.22 1.54
C TRP A 334 2.90 -3.14 2.60
N LEU A 335 3.56 -1.97 2.46
CA LEU A 335 3.39 -0.87 3.40
C LEU A 335 1.93 -0.39 3.38
N ALA A 336 1.34 -0.21 2.20
CA ALA A 336 -0.07 0.17 2.08
C ALA A 336 -1.00 -0.85 2.70
N TYR A 337 -0.78 -2.14 2.46
CA TYR A 337 -1.61 -3.20 3.03
C TYR A 337 -1.51 -3.27 4.56
N THR A 338 -0.30 -3.19 5.10
CA THR A 338 0.00 -3.49 6.51
C THR A 338 -0.14 -2.25 7.38
N ALA A 339 0.41 -1.10 6.96
CA ALA A 339 0.40 0.12 7.76
C ALA A 339 -0.92 0.89 7.71
N SER A 340 -1.83 0.57 6.77
CA SER A 340 -3.21 1.11 6.78
C SER A 340 -4.14 0.39 7.76
N ARG A 341 -3.66 -0.66 8.45
CA ARG A 341 -4.44 -1.53 9.33
C ARG A 341 -3.86 -1.61 10.73
N ALA A 342 -4.71 -1.92 11.70
CA ALA A 342 -4.25 -2.26 13.04
C ALA A 342 -3.38 -3.54 13.02
N PRO A 343 -2.40 -3.68 13.94
CA PRO A 343 -2.03 -2.70 14.96
C PRO A 343 -1.14 -1.56 14.43
N LEU A 344 -0.44 -1.78 13.32
CA LEU A 344 0.63 -0.89 12.85
C LEU A 344 0.16 0.54 12.55
N TYR A 345 -1.06 0.71 12.02
CA TYR A 345 -1.66 2.03 11.81
C TYR A 345 -1.72 2.86 13.10
N HIS A 346 -2.23 2.28 14.18
CA HIS A 346 -2.39 2.97 15.47
C HIS A 346 -1.04 3.29 16.09
N GLU A 347 -0.09 2.36 16.00
CA GLU A 347 1.26 2.53 16.53
C GLU A 347 2.03 3.65 15.83
N LEU A 348 1.95 3.73 14.50
CA LEU A 348 2.67 4.73 13.71
C LEU A 348 2.03 6.12 13.85
N ALA A 349 0.71 6.18 13.71
CA ALA A 349 -0.04 7.42 13.86
C ALA A 349 -0.12 7.91 15.32
N GLN A 350 0.31 7.08 16.30
CA GLN A 350 0.11 7.29 17.74
C GLN A 350 -1.35 7.61 18.08
N ARG A 351 -2.28 6.99 17.36
CA ARG A 351 -3.72 7.15 17.61
C ARG A 351 -4.17 6.03 18.54
N PRO A 352 -5.00 6.32 19.55
CA PRO A 352 -5.43 5.33 20.50
C PRO A 352 -6.06 4.11 19.82
N ALA A 353 -5.75 2.92 20.32
CA ALA A 353 -6.44 1.71 19.93
C ALA A 353 -7.75 1.64 20.71
N GLY A 354 -8.88 1.85 20.04
CA GLY A 354 -10.22 1.70 20.61
C GLY A 354 -10.87 2.99 21.11
N SER A 355 -12.18 2.90 21.36
CA SER A 355 -13.02 4.03 21.76
C SER A 355 -12.75 4.52 23.18
N GLU A 356 -12.31 3.65 24.09
CA GLU A 356 -12.03 4.01 25.48
C GLU A 356 -10.78 4.87 25.61
N SER A 357 -9.69 4.48 24.94
CA SER A 357 -8.44 5.24 24.92
C SER A 357 -8.56 6.55 24.11
N LEU A 358 -9.47 6.58 23.11
CA LEU A 358 -9.86 7.82 22.44
C LEU A 358 -10.66 8.76 23.36
N LYS A 359 -11.59 8.21 24.15
CA LYS A 359 -12.37 8.97 25.13
C LYS A 359 -11.46 9.54 26.21
N GLU A 360 -10.49 8.78 26.69
CA GLU A 360 -9.51 9.25 27.68
C GLU A 360 -8.58 10.34 27.12
N GLN A 361 -8.20 10.29 25.83
CA GLN A 361 -7.48 11.38 25.18
C GLN A 361 -8.35 12.63 24.95
N LEU A 362 -9.63 12.46 24.63
CA LEU A 362 -10.58 13.58 24.48
C LEU A 362 -10.93 14.21 25.83
N ASP A 363 -10.99 13.42 26.89
CA ASP A 363 -11.29 13.88 28.24
C ASP A 363 -10.05 14.54 28.90
N SER A 364 -8.83 14.14 28.52
CA SER A 364 -7.57 14.73 29.01
C SER A 364 -7.06 15.92 28.19
N GLY A 365 -7.41 16.01 26.90
CA GLY A 365 -7.08 17.13 26.04
C GLY A 365 -8.34 17.86 25.62
N GLY A 366 -8.67 18.97 26.30
CA GLY A 366 -9.82 19.84 26.02
C GLY A 366 -9.81 20.51 24.63
N GLN A 367 -9.66 19.75 23.56
CA GLN A 367 -9.89 20.18 22.19
C GLN A 367 -11.36 19.89 21.86
N THR A 368 -12.12 20.98 21.74
CA THR A 368 -13.53 20.95 21.36
C THR A 368 -13.72 20.23 20.03
N ILE A 369 -14.77 19.39 20.00
CA ILE A 369 -15.25 18.50 18.92
C ILE A 369 -15.33 19.16 17.52
N SER A 370 -15.23 20.49 17.43
CA SER A 370 -15.25 21.25 16.18
C SER A 370 -14.06 20.96 15.24
N ALA A 371 -12.90 20.51 15.74
CA ALA A 371 -11.71 20.28 14.92
C ALA A 371 -11.73 18.96 14.11
N LEU A 372 -12.58 17.99 14.48
CA LEU A 372 -12.60 16.67 13.83
C LEU A 372 -13.44 16.60 12.54
N ASN A 373 -14.47 17.45 12.39
CA ASN A 373 -15.43 17.34 11.27
C ASN A 373 -15.01 18.08 9.99
N ALA A 374 -13.83 18.70 9.95
CA ALA A 374 -13.37 19.46 8.78
C ALA A 374 -12.31 18.75 7.92
N ARG A 375 -12.05 17.45 8.13
CA ARG A 375 -10.96 16.71 7.46
C ARG A 375 -11.34 15.33 6.91
N LEU A 376 -12.56 15.17 6.40
CA LEU A 376 -12.92 14.10 5.48
C LEU A 376 -12.98 14.63 4.05
#